data_AF-A0A7W1X9L8-F1
#
_entry.id   AF-A0A7W1X9L8-F1
#
_cell.length_a   1.000
_cell.length_b   1.000
_cell.length_c   1.000
_cell.angle_alpha   90.00
_cell.angle_beta   90.00
_cell.angle_gamma   90.00
#
_symmetry.space_group_name_H-M   'P 1'
#
loop_
_entity.id
_entity.type
_entity.pdbx_description
1 polymer ?
#
loop_
_entity_poly.entity_id
_entity_poly.type
_entity_poly.pdbx_seq_one_letter_code
_entity_poly.pdbx_strand_id
1 'polypeptide(L)'
;MDYIHPIQIGEILRKRRKEMGLRLEDLADDFISPSTISNIERGITYVNEDKVRYVAEKLNINLDQIHDLIAKEKQEEAHMELQLAAIENMIDLMSPDKGLERLRKLDVPNNHLLSAIVHFLRGKIYLQKRNWVKAQNHFLEAIRIVDQKEEWLKTNIKAASYHELSRIAFSNHDLGQALRYVNEGLEHFQAGGERAYYIYILEIARITYLNELDHIEEALRRINQIWDEIHHIKSIEVVLELYKVRISILRKLKLYEEAIAYAHQGIEVARINKKTEQSCELWSRLGTIYLLQHKWEEAENCFRTALSLQEKIKSDHMKIKAHTYLGLAYLEQDKDEAAAETLLEALAISDRTPHPEIYRESYILMGDCYVKQGNTAEAIKIYEKALKMAQKKKDYEQERKIVLKLARCFENADKQKFQIYLEQLYKLDIREHAKMPIAF
;
A
#
# COMPACT_ATOMS: atom_id res chain seq x y z
N MET A 1 -6.47 45.32 23.99
CA MET A 1 -6.18 43.91 24.27
C MET A 1 -7.00 43.11 23.29
N ASP A 2 -6.36 42.24 22.53
CA ASP A 2 -7.09 41.33 21.64
C ASP A 2 -7.98 40.41 22.48
N TYR A 3 -9.22 40.23 22.06
CA TYR A 3 -10.18 39.38 22.76
C TYR A 3 -9.68 37.92 22.78
N ILE A 4 -9.53 37.35 23.98
CA ILE A 4 -9.22 35.92 24.16
C ILE A 4 -10.51 35.15 24.33
N HIS A 5 -10.69 34.13 23.50
CA HIS A 5 -11.89 33.31 23.58
C HIS A 5 -11.88 32.51 24.90
N PRO A 6 -12.99 32.47 25.67
CA PRO A 6 -13.06 31.75 26.95
C PRO A 6 -12.63 30.27 26.90
N ILE A 7 -12.77 29.63 25.73
CA ILE A 7 -12.27 28.28 25.47
C ILE A 7 -10.75 28.18 25.68
N GLN A 8 -9.98 29.14 25.18
CA GLN A 8 -8.51 29.12 25.29
C GLN A 8 -8.05 29.27 26.74
N ILE A 9 -8.77 30.11 27.51
CA ILE A 9 -8.53 30.26 28.95
C ILE A 9 -8.85 28.94 29.68
N GLY A 10 -10.01 28.36 29.38
CA GLY A 10 -10.45 27.08 29.95
C GLY A 10 -9.47 25.94 29.68
N GLU A 11 -8.90 25.86 28.48
CA GLU A 11 -7.92 24.84 28.10
C GLU A 11 -6.62 24.94 28.91
N ILE A 12 -6.08 26.16 29.08
CA ILE A 12 -4.88 26.40 29.90
C ILE A 12 -5.13 26.01 31.36
N LEU A 13 -6.25 26.46 31.94
CA LEU A 13 -6.61 26.12 33.32
C LEU A 13 -6.75 24.60 33.49
N ARG A 14 -7.43 23.94 32.55
CA ARG A 14 -7.59 22.49 32.56
C ARG A 14 -6.26 21.75 32.48
N LYS A 15 -5.35 22.19 31.60
CA LYS A 15 -4.03 21.59 31.44
C LYS A 15 -3.23 21.74 32.72
N ARG A 16 -3.16 22.95 33.28
CA ARG A 16 -2.43 23.23 34.52
C ARG A 16 -2.94 22.41 35.70
N ARG A 17 -4.26 22.28 35.85
CA ARG A 17 -4.86 21.43 36.88
C ARG A 17 -4.40 19.97 36.76
N LYS A 18 -4.39 19.43 35.55
CA LYS A 18 -3.93 18.06 35.29
C LYS A 18 -2.43 17.88 35.55
N GLU A 19 -1.60 18.86 35.20
CA GLU A 19 -0.16 18.86 35.53
C GLU A 19 0.09 18.84 37.03
N MET A 20 -0.78 19.50 37.81
CA MET A 20 -0.76 19.46 39.28
C MET A 20 -1.36 18.17 39.86
N GLY A 21 -1.89 17.25 39.02
CA GLY A 21 -2.50 16.00 39.47
C GLY A 21 -3.85 16.15 40.18
N LEU A 22 -4.52 17.30 40.02
CA LEU A 22 -5.75 17.64 40.75
C LEU A 22 -7.00 17.17 40.00
N ARG A 23 -7.97 16.61 40.72
CA ARG A 23 -9.34 16.38 40.25
C ARG A 23 -10.17 17.67 40.38
N LEU A 24 -11.38 17.69 39.84
CA LEU A 24 -12.26 18.87 39.94
C LEU A 24 -12.67 19.12 41.39
N GLU A 25 -12.87 18.04 42.14
CA GLU A 25 -13.23 18.05 43.56
C GLU A 25 -12.11 18.64 44.42
N ASP A 26 -10.85 18.46 44.02
CA ASP A 26 -9.69 18.96 44.77
C ASP A 26 -9.53 20.51 44.65
N LEU A 27 -10.17 21.12 43.65
CA LEU A 27 -10.25 22.58 43.47
C LEU A 27 -11.54 23.20 44.02
N ALA A 28 -12.56 22.37 44.27
CA ALA A 28 -13.88 22.85 44.67
C ALA A 28 -13.92 23.22 46.15
N ASP A 29 -14.78 24.18 46.49
CA ASP A 29 -15.07 24.62 47.85
C ASP A 29 -16.44 25.35 47.90
N ASP A 30 -16.71 26.05 49.01
CA ASP A 30 -17.93 26.81 49.23
C ASP A 30 -18.15 27.92 48.18
N PHE A 31 -17.09 28.40 47.52
CA PHE A 31 -17.15 29.46 46.52
C PHE A 31 -17.31 28.91 45.09
N ILE A 32 -16.73 27.74 44.79
CA ILE A 32 -16.79 27.15 43.46
C ILE A 32 -17.04 25.64 43.44
N SER A 33 -18.08 25.22 42.72
CA SER A 33 -18.44 23.81 42.56
C SER A 33 -17.63 23.09 41.46
N PRO A 34 -17.48 21.75 41.52
CA PRO A 34 -16.84 20.96 40.45
C PRO A 34 -17.50 21.17 39.07
N SER A 35 -18.84 21.32 39.05
CA SER A 35 -19.60 21.62 37.84
C SER A 35 -19.26 22.99 37.26
N THR A 36 -19.05 23.99 38.10
CA THR A 36 -18.66 25.34 37.67
C THR A 36 -17.23 25.32 37.12
N ILE A 37 -16.29 24.62 37.77
CA ILE A 37 -14.92 24.43 37.25
C ILE A 37 -14.96 23.76 35.88
N SER A 38 -15.77 22.70 35.72
CA SER A 38 -15.94 22.03 34.43
C SER A 38 -16.51 22.95 33.34
N ASN A 39 -17.41 23.88 33.69
CA ASN A 39 -17.93 24.87 32.75
C ASN A 39 -16.86 25.89 32.33
N ILE A 40 -16.01 26.33 33.27
CA ILE A 40 -14.87 27.22 33.00
C ILE A 40 -13.87 26.53 32.07
N GLU A 41 -13.49 25.29 32.37
CA GLU A 41 -12.55 24.50 31.55
C GLU A 41 -13.06 24.20 30.13
N ARG A 42 -14.38 24.26 29.92
CA ARG A 42 -15.00 24.13 28.60
C ARG A 42 -15.19 25.47 27.88
N GLY A 43 -14.82 26.58 28.52
CA GLY A 43 -14.97 27.92 27.95
C GLY A 43 -16.42 28.37 27.80
N ILE A 44 -17.30 27.95 28.68
CA ILE A 44 -18.71 28.36 28.66
C ILE A 44 -18.82 29.85 29.01
N THR A 45 -19.39 30.64 28.11
CA THR A 45 -19.32 32.12 28.11
C THR A 45 -20.14 32.81 29.21
N TYR A 46 -21.09 32.12 29.84
CA TYR A 46 -21.92 32.70 30.92
C TYR A 46 -21.33 32.52 32.33
N VAL A 47 -20.12 31.94 32.46
CA VAL A 47 -19.50 31.81 33.79
C VAL A 47 -18.94 33.16 34.24
N ASN A 48 -19.20 33.52 35.49
CA ASN A 48 -18.71 34.76 36.11
C ASN A 48 -17.17 34.84 36.08
N GLU A 49 -16.64 35.97 35.61
CA GLU A 49 -15.20 36.27 35.50
C GLU A 49 -14.46 36.13 36.84
N ASP A 50 -15.09 36.52 37.96
CA ASP A 50 -14.51 36.38 39.30
C ASP A 50 -14.21 34.92 39.63
N LYS A 51 -15.07 33.99 39.18
CA LYS A 51 -14.86 32.55 39.36
C LYS A 51 -13.75 32.01 38.46
N VAL A 52 -13.58 32.57 37.25
CA VAL A 52 -12.46 32.23 36.37
C VAL A 52 -11.14 32.70 36.99
N ARG A 53 -11.09 33.93 37.51
CA ARG A 53 -9.94 34.47 38.25
C ARG A 53 -9.61 33.62 39.47
N TYR A 54 -10.63 33.24 40.24
CA TYR A 54 -10.46 32.39 41.41
C TYR A 54 -9.85 31.01 41.08
N VAL A 55 -10.30 30.35 40.01
CA VAL A 55 -9.70 29.09 39.55
C VAL A 55 -8.26 29.30 39.07
N ALA A 56 -7.98 30.39 38.35
CA ALA A 56 -6.63 30.69 37.88
C ALA A 56 -5.67 30.91 39.05
N GLU A 57 -6.07 31.64 40.09
CA GLU A 57 -5.31 31.83 41.32
C GLU A 57 -5.00 30.49 42.01
N LYS A 58 -6.00 29.61 42.16
CA LYS A 58 -5.79 28.26 42.73
C LYS A 58 -4.81 27.41 41.92
N LEU A 59 -4.69 27.67 40.63
CA LEU A 59 -3.78 26.98 39.72
C LEU A 59 -2.42 27.69 39.55
N ASN A 60 -2.20 28.77 40.29
CA ASN A 60 -1.03 29.64 40.19
C ASN A 60 -0.81 30.18 38.76
N ILE A 61 -1.90 30.53 38.07
CA ILE A 61 -1.88 31.16 36.75
C ILE A 61 -2.23 32.64 36.92
N ASN A 62 -1.32 33.51 36.47
CA ASN A 62 -1.61 34.93 36.32
C ASN A 62 -2.37 35.16 35.00
N LEU A 63 -3.66 35.52 35.10
CA LEU A 63 -4.49 35.79 33.92
C LEU A 63 -4.02 37.01 33.11
N ASP A 64 -3.26 37.93 33.70
CA ASP A 64 -2.68 39.05 32.95
C ASP A 64 -1.60 38.58 31.96
N GLN A 65 -1.00 37.41 32.20
CA GLN A 65 0.00 36.76 31.34
C GLN A 65 -0.61 35.67 30.45
N ILE A 66 -1.94 35.53 30.42
CA ILE A 66 -2.59 34.44 29.69
C ILE A 66 -2.31 34.51 28.17
N HIS A 67 -2.13 35.71 27.60
CA HIS A 67 -1.71 35.87 26.20
C HIS A 67 -0.34 35.23 25.94
N ASP A 68 0.63 35.44 26.83
CA ASP A 68 1.98 34.86 26.71
C ASP A 68 1.95 33.35 26.89
N LEU A 69 1.11 32.83 27.79
CA LEU A 69 0.91 31.40 27.98
C LEU A 69 0.28 30.75 26.73
N ILE A 70 -0.76 31.34 26.15
CA ILE A 70 -1.37 30.87 24.88
C ILE A 70 -0.33 30.90 23.76
N ALA A 71 0.45 31.98 23.65
CA ALA A 71 1.48 32.11 22.62
C ALA A 71 2.56 31.04 22.78
N LYS A 72 2.99 30.76 24.01
CA LYS A 72 3.96 29.70 24.32
C LYS A 72 3.43 28.32 23.96
N GLU A 73 2.17 28.00 24.29
CA GLU A 73 1.57 26.70 23.93
C GLU A 73 1.48 26.52 22.42
N LYS A 74 1.03 27.54 21.69
CA LYS A 74 1.02 27.51 20.21
C LYS A 74 2.42 27.32 19.64
N GLN A 75 3.44 27.93 20.25
CA GLN A 75 4.82 27.76 19.82
C GLN A 75 5.35 26.35 20.08
N GLU A 76 5.03 25.76 21.24
CA GLU A 76 5.36 24.37 21.57
C GLU A 76 4.65 23.38 20.62
N GLU A 77 3.38 23.62 20.31
CA GLU A 77 2.60 22.83 19.35
C GLU A 77 3.21 22.90 17.95
N ALA A 78 3.47 24.11 17.44
CA ALA A 78 4.11 24.31 16.14
C ALA A 78 5.51 23.65 16.08
N HIS A 79 6.25 23.67 17.19
CA HIS A 79 7.53 22.97 17.27
C HIS A 79 7.35 21.45 17.14
N MET A 80 6.35 20.86 17.82
CA MET A 80 6.04 19.44 17.70
C MET A 80 5.56 19.07 16.30
N GLU A 81 4.73 19.89 15.66
CA GLU A 81 4.29 19.70 14.27
C GLU A 81 5.48 19.65 13.30
N LEU A 82 6.42 20.57 13.43
CA LEU A 82 7.65 20.57 12.63
C LEU A 82 8.45 19.29 12.86
N GLN A 83 8.58 18.85 14.12
CA GLN A 83 9.29 17.61 14.43
C GLN A 83 8.59 16.38 13.82
N LEU A 84 7.26 16.31 13.87
CA LEU A 84 6.48 15.22 13.29
C LEU A 84 6.57 15.22 11.75
N ALA A 85 6.50 16.39 11.11
CA ALA A 85 6.73 16.54 9.68
C ALA A 85 8.14 16.07 9.27
N ALA A 86 9.16 16.42 10.06
CA ALA A 86 10.52 15.95 9.84
C ALA A 86 10.63 14.43 9.99
N ILE A 87 9.94 13.83 10.97
CA ILE A 87 9.90 12.38 11.16
C ILE A 87 9.20 11.69 9.99
N GLU A 88 8.08 12.23 9.51
CA GLU A 88 7.37 11.70 8.34
C GLU A 88 8.29 11.66 7.12
N ASN A 89 9.02 12.75 6.86
CA ASN A 89 10.03 12.79 5.79
C ASN A 89 11.14 11.76 5.98
N MET A 90 11.62 11.54 7.21
CA MET A 90 12.63 10.51 7.50
C MET A 90 12.11 9.09 7.26
N ILE A 91 10.83 8.82 7.56
CA ILE A 91 10.19 7.53 7.32
C ILE A 91 10.05 7.27 5.81
N ASP A 92 9.65 8.28 5.05
CA ASP A 92 9.35 8.12 3.63
C ASP A 92 10.60 8.13 2.74
N LEU A 93 11.59 8.96 3.07
CA LEU A 93 12.76 9.20 2.22
C LEU A 93 14.04 8.52 2.71
N MET A 94 14.08 8.03 3.96
CA MET A 94 15.30 7.46 4.56
C MET A 94 15.07 6.04 5.09
N SER A 95 14.71 5.90 6.37
CA SER A 95 14.50 4.59 6.98
C SER A 95 13.50 4.62 8.14
N PRO A 96 12.72 3.55 8.32
CA PRO A 96 11.73 3.47 9.40
C PRO A 96 12.39 3.48 10.79
N ASP A 97 13.64 3.01 10.90
CA ASP A 97 14.39 2.99 12.17
C ASP A 97 14.75 4.39 12.65
N LYS A 98 15.25 5.26 11.76
CA LYS A 98 15.58 6.64 12.11
C LYS A 98 14.34 7.43 12.52
N GLY A 99 13.23 7.23 11.80
CA GLY A 99 11.94 7.81 12.17
C GLY A 99 11.47 7.34 13.54
N LEU A 100 11.56 6.03 13.83
CA LEU A 100 11.16 5.45 15.11
C LEU A 100 12.01 5.96 16.29
N GLU A 101 13.32 6.09 16.11
CA GLU A 101 14.21 6.60 17.15
C GLU A 101 13.84 8.03 17.55
N ARG A 102 13.59 8.90 16.57
CA ARG A 102 13.22 10.29 16.81
C ARG A 102 11.82 10.40 17.41
N LEU A 103 10.87 9.58 16.95
CA LEU A 103 9.51 9.54 17.47
C LEU A 103 9.43 9.09 18.94
N ARG A 104 10.37 8.26 19.41
CA ARG A 104 10.44 7.85 20.83
C ARG A 104 10.85 8.96 21.79
N LYS A 105 11.52 10.00 21.29
CA LYS A 105 12.00 11.14 22.09
C LYS A 105 10.97 12.27 22.20
N LEU A 106 9.86 12.17 21.44
CA LEU A 106 8.76 13.12 21.45
C LEU A 106 7.77 12.77 22.54
N ASP A 107 7.54 13.71 23.46
CA ASP A 107 6.45 13.64 24.42
C ASP A 107 5.26 14.41 23.85
N VAL A 108 4.23 13.68 23.43
CA VAL A 108 3.05 14.24 22.78
C VAL A 108 1.86 14.08 23.71
N PRO A 109 1.06 15.14 23.93
CA PRO A 109 -0.12 15.06 24.79
C PRO A 109 -1.08 13.94 24.38
N ASN A 110 -1.59 13.21 25.37
CA ASN A 110 -2.64 12.21 25.15
C ASN A 110 -3.95 12.89 24.70
N ASN A 111 -4.72 12.23 23.83
CA ASN A 111 -5.99 12.73 23.28
C ASN A 111 -5.86 14.10 22.59
N HIS A 112 -4.78 14.27 21.83
CA HIS A 112 -4.50 15.45 21.02
C HIS A 112 -4.36 15.05 19.54
N LEU A 113 -4.60 15.96 18.60
CA LEU A 113 -4.45 15.68 17.16
C LEU A 113 -3.05 15.13 16.81
N LEU A 114 -2.00 15.72 17.40
CA LEU A 114 -0.62 15.26 17.25
C LEU A 114 -0.44 13.78 17.66
N SER A 115 -1.24 13.28 18.61
CA SER A 115 -1.22 11.86 18.99
C SER A 115 -1.72 10.97 17.84
N ALA A 116 -2.76 11.40 17.10
CA ALA A 116 -3.19 10.69 15.90
C ALA A 116 -2.08 10.62 14.84
N ILE A 117 -1.33 11.72 14.64
CA ILE A 117 -0.17 11.74 13.74
C ILE A 117 0.90 10.76 14.23
N VAL A 118 1.24 10.76 15.52
CA VAL A 118 2.19 9.79 16.10
C VAL A 118 1.77 8.35 15.82
N HIS A 119 0.49 8.02 16.03
CA HIS A 119 -0.04 6.69 15.74
C HIS A 119 0.03 6.37 14.25
N PHE A 120 -0.37 7.29 13.37
CA PHE A 120 -0.24 7.12 11.92
C PHE A 120 1.21 6.84 11.48
N LEU A 121 2.17 7.62 11.99
CA LEU A 121 3.60 7.43 11.69
C LEU A 121 4.15 6.11 12.24
N ARG A 122 3.74 5.69 13.45
CA ARG A 122 4.05 4.34 13.98
C ARG A 122 3.49 3.26 13.07
N GLY A 123 2.26 3.43 12.59
CA GLY A 123 1.63 2.58 11.59
C GLY A 123 2.51 2.39 10.35
N LYS A 124 2.92 3.51 9.72
CA LYS A 124 3.83 3.51 8.55
C LYS A 124 5.16 2.80 8.84
N ILE A 125 5.77 3.06 9.99
CA ILE A 125 7.03 2.41 10.41
C ILE A 125 6.86 0.90 10.49
N TYR A 126 5.82 0.42 11.19
CA TYR A 126 5.61 -1.02 11.35
C TYR A 126 5.19 -1.69 10.04
N LEU A 127 4.49 -0.97 9.16
CA LEU A 127 4.17 -1.44 7.82
C LEU A 127 5.44 -1.69 6.99
N GLN A 128 6.38 -0.72 6.96
CA GLN A 128 7.66 -0.90 6.28
C GLN A 128 8.50 -2.04 6.89
N LYS A 129 8.39 -2.26 8.20
CA LYS A 129 8.99 -3.40 8.90
C LYS A 129 8.24 -4.72 8.73
N ARG A 130 7.17 -4.76 7.92
CA ARG A 130 6.30 -5.92 7.69
C ARG A 130 5.67 -6.50 8.95
N ASN A 131 5.48 -5.68 9.99
CA ASN A 131 4.75 -6.05 11.19
C ASN A 131 3.28 -5.59 11.06
N TRP A 132 2.51 -6.38 10.30
CA TRP A 132 1.14 -6.04 9.90
C TRP A 132 0.21 -5.78 11.08
N VAL A 133 0.31 -6.60 12.14
CA VAL A 133 -0.55 -6.49 13.32
C VAL A 133 -0.30 -5.17 14.06
N LYS A 134 0.97 -4.82 14.32
CA LYS A 134 1.28 -3.54 14.97
C LYS A 134 0.89 -2.36 14.09
N ALA A 135 1.14 -2.45 12.79
CA ALA A 135 0.77 -1.41 11.83
C ALA A 135 -0.75 -1.16 11.87
N GLN A 136 -1.55 -2.22 11.74
CA GLN A 136 -3.02 -2.17 11.79
C GLN A 136 -3.51 -1.53 13.10
N ASN A 137 -3.01 -1.97 14.25
CA ASN A 137 -3.43 -1.41 15.55
C ASN A 137 -3.16 0.09 15.63
N HIS A 138 -2.01 0.56 15.14
CA HIS A 138 -1.67 1.97 15.13
C HIS A 138 -2.54 2.79 14.16
N PHE A 139 -2.88 2.26 12.98
CA PHE A 139 -3.80 2.93 12.05
C PHE A 139 -5.22 3.04 12.61
N LEU A 140 -5.74 1.96 13.22
CA LEU A 140 -7.06 1.99 13.86
C LEU A 140 -7.10 2.98 15.03
N GLU A 141 -6.02 3.06 15.81
CA GLU A 141 -5.94 4.04 16.91
C GLU A 141 -5.84 5.48 16.40
N ALA A 142 -5.14 5.73 15.28
CA ALA A 142 -5.12 7.05 14.64
C ALA A 142 -6.53 7.47 14.19
N ILE A 143 -7.29 6.54 13.59
CA ILE A 143 -8.71 6.76 13.22
C ILE A 143 -9.55 7.07 14.47
N ARG A 144 -9.42 6.26 15.52
CA ARG A 144 -10.15 6.44 16.79
C ARG A 144 -9.90 7.82 17.42
N ILE A 145 -8.68 8.33 17.35
CA ILE A 145 -8.35 9.66 17.88
C ILE A 145 -8.98 10.75 17.01
N VAL A 146 -8.81 10.68 15.69
CA VAL A 146 -9.36 11.66 14.75
C VAL A 146 -10.89 11.75 14.85
N ASP A 147 -11.58 10.62 15.06
CA ASP A 147 -13.04 10.57 15.20
C ASP A 147 -13.58 11.23 16.49
N GLN A 148 -12.71 11.62 17.43
CA GLN A 148 -13.15 12.30 18.66
C GLN A 148 -13.59 13.74 18.41
N LYS A 149 -13.10 14.39 17.34
CA LYS A 149 -13.47 15.75 17.00
C LYS A 149 -13.60 15.96 15.48
N GLU A 150 -14.74 16.52 15.07
CA GLU A 150 -15.03 16.81 13.66
C GLU A 150 -13.96 17.71 13.00
N GLU A 151 -13.42 18.68 13.75
CA GLU A 151 -12.36 19.59 13.28
C GLU A 151 -11.07 18.86 12.85
N TRP A 152 -10.84 17.63 13.33
CA TRP A 152 -9.66 16.83 13.01
C TRP A 152 -9.82 16.01 11.73
N LEU A 153 -11.04 15.83 11.23
CA LEU A 153 -11.31 15.10 9.99
C LEU A 153 -10.61 15.75 8.78
N LYS A 154 -10.46 17.08 8.81
CA LYS A 154 -9.76 17.85 7.75
C LYS A 154 -8.31 17.44 7.55
N THR A 155 -7.68 16.71 8.48
CA THR A 155 -6.29 16.25 8.32
C THR A 155 -6.13 15.11 7.31
N ASN A 156 -7.24 14.45 6.94
CA ASN A 156 -7.27 13.23 6.13
C ASN A 156 -6.41 12.06 6.65
N ILE A 157 -5.98 12.09 7.93
CA ILE A 157 -5.27 10.97 8.56
C ILE A 157 -6.15 9.72 8.60
N LYS A 158 -7.47 9.88 8.78
CA LYS A 158 -8.44 8.78 8.71
C LYS A 158 -8.42 8.12 7.33
N ALA A 159 -8.59 8.90 6.27
CA ALA A 159 -8.54 8.43 4.89
C ALA A 159 -7.19 7.76 4.54
N ALA A 160 -6.08 8.37 4.96
CA ALA A 160 -4.75 7.82 4.79
C ALA A 160 -4.55 6.50 5.55
N SER A 161 -5.08 6.38 6.77
CA SER A 161 -5.00 5.15 7.57
C SER A 161 -5.79 4.02 6.91
N TYR A 162 -6.97 4.31 6.37
CA TYR A 162 -7.75 3.34 5.61
C TYR A 162 -7.04 2.88 4.34
N HIS A 163 -6.37 3.78 3.62
CA HIS A 163 -5.51 3.38 2.51
C HIS A 163 -4.44 2.36 2.95
N GLU A 164 -3.72 2.62 4.03
CA GLU A 164 -2.69 1.69 4.53
C GLU A 164 -3.28 0.36 5.02
N LEU A 165 -4.43 0.38 5.69
CA LEU A 165 -5.17 -0.83 6.06
C LEU A 165 -5.59 -1.64 4.83
N SER A 166 -6.00 -0.98 3.75
CA SER A 166 -6.32 -1.65 2.49
C SER A 166 -5.13 -2.38 1.90
N ARG A 167 -3.92 -1.79 1.98
CA ARG A 167 -2.69 -2.42 1.50
C ARG A 167 -2.30 -3.65 2.32
N ILE A 168 -2.53 -3.61 3.63
CA ILE A 168 -2.36 -4.78 4.51
C ILE A 168 -3.33 -5.89 4.10
N ALA A 169 -4.62 -5.58 3.93
CA ALA A 169 -5.63 -6.55 3.51
C ALA A 169 -5.31 -7.16 2.14
N PHE A 170 -4.91 -6.33 1.17
CA PHE A 170 -4.47 -6.75 -0.16
C PHE A 170 -3.27 -7.71 -0.08
N SER A 171 -2.28 -7.38 0.76
CA SER A 171 -1.10 -8.24 0.97
C SER A 171 -1.47 -9.60 1.59
N ASN A 172 -2.55 -9.65 2.37
CA ASN A 172 -3.13 -10.86 2.93
C ASN A 172 -4.08 -11.59 1.97
N HIS A 173 -4.16 -11.15 0.71
CA HIS A 173 -5.01 -11.71 -0.35
C HIS A 173 -6.53 -11.60 -0.04
N ASP A 174 -6.91 -10.65 0.81
CA ASP A 174 -8.30 -10.32 1.11
C ASP A 174 -8.72 -9.08 0.32
N LEU A 175 -9.01 -9.30 -0.97
CA LEU A 175 -9.41 -8.25 -1.91
C LEU A 175 -10.73 -7.57 -1.50
N GLY A 176 -11.67 -8.33 -0.94
CA GLY A 176 -12.95 -7.81 -0.47
C GLY A 176 -12.78 -6.82 0.68
N GLN A 177 -11.98 -7.18 1.68
CA GLN A 177 -11.67 -6.28 2.79
C GLN A 177 -10.78 -5.10 2.35
N ALA A 178 -9.86 -5.31 1.41
CA ALA A 178 -9.06 -4.23 0.83
C ALA A 178 -9.95 -3.18 0.16
N LEU A 179 -10.91 -3.61 -0.67
CA LEU A 179 -11.86 -2.72 -1.34
C LEU A 179 -12.77 -1.99 -0.33
N ARG A 180 -13.24 -2.68 0.72
CA ARG A 180 -14.01 -2.06 1.81
C ARG A 180 -13.23 -0.94 2.49
N TYR A 181 -11.98 -1.19 2.90
CA TYR A 181 -11.16 -0.14 3.51
C TYR A 181 -10.92 1.05 2.59
N VAL A 182 -10.70 0.83 1.28
CA VAL A 182 -10.57 1.96 0.34
C VAL A 182 -11.86 2.77 0.26
N ASN A 183 -13.02 2.12 0.21
CA ASN A 183 -14.31 2.81 0.17
C ASN A 183 -14.56 3.63 1.44
N GLU A 184 -14.24 3.11 2.63
CA GLU A 184 -14.26 3.85 3.89
C GLU A 184 -13.33 5.07 3.86
N GLY A 185 -12.13 4.91 3.28
CA GLY A 185 -11.19 6.00 3.09
C GLY A 185 -11.73 7.11 2.19
N LEU A 186 -12.41 6.75 1.10
CA LEU A 186 -13.02 7.69 0.16
C LEU A 186 -14.25 8.39 0.76
N GLU A 187 -15.09 7.66 1.49
CA GLU A 187 -16.30 8.20 2.14
C GLU A 187 -15.97 9.27 3.17
N HIS A 188 -14.89 9.08 3.93
CA HIS A 188 -14.48 10.01 4.98
C HIS A 188 -13.46 11.07 4.55
N PHE A 189 -13.08 11.09 3.27
CA PHE A 189 -12.09 12.02 2.74
C PHE A 189 -12.64 13.46 2.69
N GLN A 190 -11.81 14.42 3.09
CA GLN A 190 -12.10 15.85 3.11
C GLN A 190 -11.34 16.57 1.98
N ALA A 191 -12.05 16.94 0.90
CA ALA A 191 -11.42 17.51 -0.30
C ALA A 191 -10.66 18.84 -0.05
N GLY A 192 -11.17 19.69 0.84
CA GLY A 192 -10.50 20.94 1.25
C GLY A 192 -9.49 20.76 2.39
N GLY A 193 -9.21 19.52 2.78
CA GLY A 193 -8.36 19.19 3.91
C GLY A 193 -6.86 19.13 3.58
N GLU A 194 -6.05 18.88 4.60
CA GLU A 194 -4.66 18.49 4.44
C GLU A 194 -4.57 17.14 3.71
N ARG A 195 -3.37 16.77 3.22
CA ARG A 195 -3.14 15.48 2.53
C ARG A 195 -4.13 15.20 1.39
N ALA A 196 -4.65 16.25 0.74
CA ALA A 196 -5.66 16.14 -0.32
C ALA A 196 -5.23 15.23 -1.49
N TYR A 197 -3.92 15.02 -1.69
CA TYR A 197 -3.39 14.10 -2.70
C TYR A 197 -3.80 12.63 -2.47
N TYR A 198 -4.25 12.24 -1.26
CA TYR A 198 -4.71 10.90 -0.97
C TYR A 198 -5.96 10.49 -1.76
N ILE A 199 -6.75 11.44 -2.28
CA ILE A 199 -7.90 11.10 -3.13
C ILE A 199 -7.48 10.23 -4.31
N TYR A 200 -6.42 10.62 -5.02
CA TYR A 200 -5.93 9.87 -6.17
C TYR A 200 -5.31 8.54 -5.76
N ILE A 201 -4.64 8.48 -4.61
CA ILE A 201 -4.05 7.25 -4.09
C ILE A 201 -5.14 6.22 -3.76
N LEU A 202 -6.18 6.66 -3.06
CA LEU A 202 -7.34 5.82 -2.73
C LEU A 202 -8.07 5.35 -3.99
N GLU A 203 -8.27 6.25 -4.95
CA GLU A 203 -8.93 5.87 -6.21
C GLU A 203 -8.12 4.87 -7.03
N ILE A 204 -6.81 5.06 -7.15
CA ILE A 204 -5.92 4.09 -7.81
C ILE A 204 -6.02 2.73 -7.12
N ALA A 205 -5.99 2.70 -5.78
CA ALA A 205 -6.16 1.47 -5.02
C ALA A 205 -7.51 0.82 -5.31
N ARG A 206 -8.60 1.60 -5.34
CA ARG A 206 -9.95 1.10 -5.68
C ARG A 206 -9.98 0.48 -7.07
N ILE A 207 -9.49 1.20 -8.08
CA ILE A 207 -9.47 0.74 -9.47
C ILE A 207 -8.63 -0.53 -9.58
N THR A 208 -7.49 -0.59 -8.90
CA THR A 208 -6.63 -1.77 -8.86
C THR A 208 -7.37 -2.97 -8.27
N TYR A 209 -8.02 -2.81 -7.12
CA TYR A 209 -8.73 -3.91 -6.47
C TYR A 209 -9.97 -4.36 -7.27
N LEU A 210 -10.71 -3.44 -7.88
CA LEU A 210 -11.80 -3.77 -8.80
C LEU A 210 -11.29 -4.56 -10.02
N ASN A 211 -10.15 -4.14 -10.59
CA ASN A 211 -9.52 -4.86 -11.70
C ASN A 211 -9.06 -6.27 -11.29
N GLU A 212 -8.51 -6.44 -10.09
CA GLU A 212 -8.11 -7.78 -9.58
C GLU A 212 -9.32 -8.66 -9.26
N LEU A 213 -10.45 -8.09 -8.84
CA LEU A 213 -11.72 -8.79 -8.62
C LEU A 213 -12.53 -9.04 -9.91
N ASP A 214 -11.96 -8.73 -11.08
CA ASP A 214 -12.60 -8.87 -12.40
C ASP A 214 -13.85 -7.99 -12.62
N HIS A 215 -14.03 -6.95 -11.81
CA HIS A 215 -15.01 -5.88 -12.02
C HIS A 215 -14.49 -4.84 -13.02
N ILE A 216 -14.09 -5.30 -14.21
CA ILE A 216 -13.30 -4.52 -15.18
C ILE A 216 -14.06 -3.29 -15.68
N GLU A 217 -15.37 -3.39 -15.92
CA GLU A 217 -16.17 -2.26 -16.41
C GLU A 217 -16.23 -1.11 -15.40
N GLU A 218 -16.35 -1.43 -14.11
CA GLU A 218 -16.35 -0.41 -13.06
C GLU A 218 -14.98 0.23 -12.92
N ALA A 219 -13.91 -0.59 -12.95
CA ALA A 219 -12.54 -0.10 -12.96
C ALA A 219 -12.29 0.85 -14.15
N LEU A 220 -12.79 0.51 -15.35
CA LEU A 220 -12.68 1.33 -16.55
C LEU A 220 -13.43 2.66 -16.43
N ARG A 221 -14.67 2.65 -15.92
CA ARG A 221 -15.43 3.89 -15.68
C ARG A 221 -14.70 4.82 -14.71
N ARG A 222 -14.20 4.27 -13.60
CA ARG A 222 -13.48 5.05 -12.59
C ARG A 222 -12.18 5.63 -13.11
N ILE A 223 -11.38 4.83 -13.84
CA ILE A 223 -10.11 5.35 -14.36
C ILE A 223 -10.32 6.43 -15.43
N ASN A 224 -11.37 6.35 -16.24
CA ASN A 224 -11.72 7.40 -17.21
C ASN A 224 -12.07 8.72 -16.51
N GLN A 225 -12.86 8.69 -15.44
CA GLN A 225 -13.22 9.89 -14.68
C GLN A 225 -11.99 10.61 -14.11
N ILE A 226 -11.02 9.86 -13.58
CA ILE A 226 -9.77 10.46 -13.06
C ILE A 226 -8.86 10.93 -14.19
N TRP A 227 -8.91 10.26 -15.34
CA TRP A 227 -8.07 10.59 -16.48
C TRP A 227 -8.31 12.00 -17.02
N ASP A 228 -9.56 12.48 -16.92
CA ASP A 228 -9.92 13.85 -17.32
C ASP A 228 -9.19 14.91 -16.47
N GLU A 229 -8.88 14.58 -15.22
CA GLU A 229 -8.19 15.45 -14.26
C GLU A 229 -6.68 15.21 -14.20
N ILE A 230 -6.11 14.33 -15.05
CA ILE A 230 -4.71 13.88 -14.94
C ILE A 230 -3.70 15.05 -14.95
N HIS A 231 -4.00 16.13 -15.67
CA HIS A 231 -3.16 17.33 -15.76
C HIS A 231 -3.14 18.16 -14.47
N HIS A 232 -4.11 17.96 -13.56
CA HIS A 232 -4.16 18.59 -12.24
C HIS A 232 -3.41 17.79 -11.16
N ILE A 233 -3.03 16.54 -11.46
CA ILE A 233 -2.31 15.68 -10.53
C ILE A 233 -0.84 16.09 -10.48
N LYS A 234 -0.42 16.71 -9.36
CA LYS A 234 0.96 17.18 -9.16
C LYS A 234 1.97 16.05 -8.99
N SER A 235 1.57 14.93 -8.39
CA SER A 235 2.49 13.82 -8.12
C SER A 235 2.71 12.99 -9.37
N ILE A 236 3.93 13.04 -9.90
CA ILE A 236 4.32 12.22 -11.05
C ILE A 236 4.22 10.72 -10.76
N GLU A 237 4.40 10.31 -9.51
CA GLU A 237 4.27 8.90 -9.12
C GLU A 237 2.83 8.43 -9.24
N VAL A 238 1.87 9.26 -8.84
CA VAL A 238 0.43 8.99 -9.00
C VAL A 238 0.06 8.93 -10.48
N VAL A 239 0.55 9.87 -11.30
CA VAL A 239 0.33 9.87 -12.76
C VAL A 239 0.84 8.58 -13.39
N LEU A 240 2.06 8.16 -13.08
CA LEU A 240 2.64 6.93 -13.62
C LEU A 240 1.90 5.68 -13.15
N GLU A 241 1.39 5.66 -11.92
CA GLU A 241 0.56 4.56 -11.43
C GLU A 241 -0.77 4.46 -12.19
N LEU A 242 -1.41 5.60 -12.50
CA LEU A 242 -2.61 5.63 -13.34
C LEU A 242 -2.34 5.04 -14.74
N TYR A 243 -1.22 5.40 -15.38
CA TYR A 243 -0.83 4.78 -16.66
C TYR A 243 -0.74 3.27 -16.53
N LYS A 244 -0.04 2.76 -15.50
CA LYS A 244 0.12 1.32 -15.29
C LYS A 244 -1.21 0.58 -15.09
N VAL A 245 -2.10 1.14 -14.28
CA VAL A 245 -3.42 0.54 -14.03
C VAL A 245 -4.29 0.58 -15.29
N ARG A 246 -4.27 1.69 -16.04
CA ARG A 246 -4.99 1.82 -17.32
C ARG A 246 -4.54 0.78 -18.34
N ILE A 247 -3.23 0.63 -18.50
CA ILE A 247 -2.63 -0.39 -19.37
C ILE A 247 -3.08 -1.79 -18.95
N SER A 248 -3.11 -2.08 -17.64
CA SER A 248 -3.57 -3.37 -17.10
C SER A 248 -5.03 -3.67 -17.48
N ILE A 249 -5.93 -2.69 -17.31
CA ILE A 249 -7.36 -2.80 -17.65
C ILE A 249 -7.54 -3.02 -19.15
N LEU A 250 -6.94 -2.17 -19.98
CA LEU A 250 -7.05 -2.26 -21.45
C LEU A 250 -6.50 -3.58 -21.98
N ARG A 251 -5.39 -4.07 -21.40
CA ARG A 251 -4.84 -5.39 -21.72
C ARG A 251 -5.82 -6.52 -21.40
N LYS A 252 -6.50 -6.49 -20.24
CA LYS A 252 -7.53 -7.50 -19.90
C LYS A 252 -8.73 -7.45 -20.86
N LEU A 253 -9.11 -6.24 -21.30
CA LEU A 253 -10.15 -6.02 -22.31
C LEU A 253 -9.69 -6.36 -23.74
N LYS A 254 -8.43 -6.76 -23.92
CA LYS A 254 -7.80 -7.02 -25.24
C LYS A 254 -7.80 -5.81 -26.18
N LEU A 255 -7.91 -4.60 -25.64
CA LEU A 255 -7.75 -3.33 -26.36
C LEU A 255 -6.27 -2.98 -26.46
N TYR A 256 -5.53 -3.80 -27.21
CA TYR A 256 -4.07 -3.79 -27.20
C TYR A 256 -3.48 -2.52 -27.82
N GLU A 257 -4.09 -1.98 -28.87
CA GLU A 257 -3.63 -0.77 -29.55
C GLU A 257 -3.67 0.45 -28.61
N GLU A 258 -4.77 0.59 -27.86
CA GLU A 258 -4.89 1.64 -26.84
C GLU A 258 -3.90 1.41 -25.69
N ALA A 259 -3.78 0.17 -25.22
CA ALA A 259 -2.84 -0.17 -24.16
C ALA A 259 -1.39 0.17 -24.55
N ILE A 260 -0.99 -0.10 -25.80
CA ILE A 260 0.32 0.25 -26.36
C ILE A 260 0.49 1.78 -26.41
N ALA A 261 -0.52 2.52 -26.87
CA ALA A 261 -0.46 3.99 -26.91
C ALA A 261 -0.24 4.60 -25.51
N TYR A 262 -1.00 4.14 -24.51
CA TYR A 262 -0.81 4.58 -23.12
C TYR A 262 0.53 4.12 -22.52
N ALA A 263 1.02 2.93 -22.89
CA ALA A 263 2.35 2.48 -22.48
C ALA A 263 3.45 3.42 -23.02
N HIS A 264 3.40 3.80 -24.30
CA HIS A 264 4.36 4.75 -24.88
C HIS A 264 4.31 6.12 -24.19
N GLN A 265 3.12 6.65 -23.95
CA GLN A 265 2.97 7.91 -23.21
C GLN A 265 3.54 7.82 -21.80
N GLY A 266 3.19 6.77 -21.04
CA GLY A 266 3.70 6.55 -19.69
C GLY A 266 5.23 6.39 -19.66
N ILE A 267 5.80 5.66 -20.62
CA ILE A 267 7.26 5.49 -20.75
C ILE A 267 7.93 6.84 -20.94
N GLU A 268 7.39 7.70 -21.80
CA GLU A 268 7.91 9.03 -22.05
C GLU A 268 7.83 9.92 -20.81
N VAL A 269 6.68 9.91 -20.12
CA VAL A 269 6.48 10.62 -18.85
C VAL A 269 7.50 10.16 -17.79
N ALA A 270 7.74 8.84 -17.68
CA ALA A 270 8.71 8.30 -16.74
C ALA A 270 10.16 8.70 -17.12
N ARG A 271 10.48 8.68 -18.42
CA ARG A 271 11.80 9.02 -18.96
C ARG A 271 12.16 10.48 -18.70
N ILE A 272 11.29 11.43 -19.04
CA ILE A 272 11.56 12.88 -18.85
C ILE A 272 11.67 13.25 -17.37
N ASN A 273 10.98 12.51 -16.49
CA ASN A 273 11.04 12.69 -15.04
C ASN A 273 12.10 11.82 -14.34
N LYS A 274 12.94 11.09 -15.10
CA LYS A 274 14.02 10.23 -14.61
C LYS A 274 13.54 9.14 -13.62
N LYS A 275 12.29 8.70 -13.75
CA LYS A 275 11.66 7.65 -12.94
C LYS A 275 12.02 6.27 -13.50
N THR A 276 13.28 5.87 -13.27
CA THR A 276 13.91 4.68 -13.89
C THR A 276 13.16 3.38 -13.57
N GLU A 277 12.72 3.20 -12.33
CA GLU A 277 11.99 2.01 -11.90
C GLU A 277 10.64 1.90 -12.62
N GLN A 278 9.88 3.00 -12.68
CA GLN A 278 8.62 3.09 -13.38
C GLN A 278 8.80 2.90 -14.90
N SER A 279 9.87 3.44 -15.49
CA SER A 279 10.20 3.19 -16.90
C SER A 279 10.39 1.69 -17.17
N CYS A 280 11.16 0.99 -16.34
CA CYS A 280 11.36 -0.45 -16.47
C CYS A 280 10.04 -1.24 -16.37
N GLU A 281 9.18 -0.87 -15.41
CA GLU A 281 7.88 -1.52 -15.26
C GLU A 281 6.97 -1.31 -16.47
N LEU A 282 6.96 -0.08 -17.02
CA LEU A 282 6.15 0.24 -18.20
C LEU A 282 6.66 -0.42 -19.48
N TRP A 283 7.98 -0.49 -19.69
CA TRP A 283 8.59 -1.29 -20.77
C TRP A 283 8.22 -2.76 -20.64
N SER A 284 8.29 -3.32 -19.43
CA SER A 284 7.90 -4.71 -19.20
C SER A 284 6.42 -4.94 -19.51
N ARG A 285 5.53 -4.02 -19.11
CA ARG A 285 4.10 -4.09 -19.43
C ARG A 285 3.86 -4.03 -20.94
N LEU A 286 4.54 -3.14 -21.66
CA LEU A 286 4.49 -3.07 -23.12
C LEU A 286 4.93 -4.41 -23.75
N GLY A 287 6.03 -4.99 -23.28
CA GLY A 287 6.50 -6.30 -23.72
C GLY A 287 5.45 -7.40 -23.50
N THR A 288 4.76 -7.40 -22.36
CA THR A 288 3.69 -8.40 -22.12
C THR A 288 2.50 -8.23 -23.06
N ILE A 289 2.21 -7.01 -23.53
CA ILE A 289 1.14 -6.79 -24.52
C ILE A 289 1.57 -7.36 -25.87
N TYR A 290 2.82 -7.13 -26.28
CA TYR A 290 3.35 -7.71 -27.52
C TYR A 290 3.40 -9.24 -27.48
N LEU A 291 3.74 -9.86 -26.33
CA LEU A 291 3.62 -11.32 -26.15
C LEU A 291 2.18 -11.80 -26.39
N LEU A 292 1.17 -11.12 -25.84
CA LEU A 292 -0.24 -11.48 -26.04
C LEU A 292 -0.71 -11.31 -27.49
N GLN A 293 -0.01 -10.48 -28.27
CA GLN A 293 -0.24 -10.30 -29.71
C GLN A 293 0.61 -11.24 -30.58
N HIS A 294 1.39 -12.15 -29.98
CA HIS A 294 2.35 -13.01 -30.70
C HIS A 294 3.44 -12.24 -31.47
N LYS A 295 3.74 -11.01 -31.03
CA LYS A 295 4.77 -10.13 -31.59
C LYS A 295 6.06 -10.27 -30.80
N TRP A 296 6.76 -11.37 -31.05
CA TRP A 296 7.85 -11.83 -30.20
C TRP A 296 9.09 -10.94 -30.25
N GLU A 297 9.42 -10.40 -31.41
CA GLU A 297 10.58 -9.52 -31.60
C GLU A 297 10.40 -8.18 -30.88
N GLU A 298 9.20 -7.59 -30.98
CA GLU A 298 8.86 -6.36 -30.26
C GLU A 298 8.84 -6.59 -28.74
N ALA A 299 8.33 -7.74 -28.29
CA ALA A 299 8.37 -8.14 -26.90
C ALA A 299 9.81 -8.30 -26.39
N GLU A 300 10.67 -9.00 -27.14
CA GLU A 300 12.11 -9.14 -26.85
C GLU A 300 12.76 -7.77 -26.65
N ASN A 301 12.57 -6.85 -27.60
CA ASN A 301 13.15 -5.52 -27.53
C ASN A 301 12.69 -4.75 -26.27
N CYS A 302 11.41 -4.87 -25.91
CA CYS A 302 10.88 -4.25 -24.70
C CYS A 302 11.53 -4.80 -23.43
N PHE A 303 11.63 -6.12 -23.29
CA PHE A 303 12.23 -6.73 -22.10
C PHE A 303 13.74 -6.50 -22.01
N ARG A 304 14.46 -6.53 -23.13
CA ARG A 304 15.89 -6.15 -23.17
C ARG A 304 16.09 -4.69 -22.77
N THR A 305 15.22 -3.79 -23.23
CA THR A 305 15.24 -2.39 -22.81
C THR A 305 14.97 -2.26 -21.31
N ALA A 306 13.96 -2.96 -20.77
CA ALA A 306 13.69 -2.98 -19.33
C ALA A 306 14.90 -3.49 -18.52
N LEU A 307 15.52 -4.60 -18.95
CA LEU A 307 16.71 -5.15 -18.32
C LEU A 307 17.94 -4.24 -18.43
N SER A 308 18.09 -3.46 -19.50
CA SER A 308 19.18 -2.47 -19.61
C SER A 308 19.11 -1.37 -18.53
N LEU A 309 17.93 -1.15 -17.95
CA LEU A 309 17.71 -0.19 -16.85
C LEU A 309 17.99 -0.81 -15.46
N GLN A 310 18.22 -2.13 -15.38
CA GLN A 310 18.18 -2.89 -14.13
C GLN A 310 19.29 -2.58 -13.14
N GLU A 311 20.45 -2.08 -13.59
CA GLU A 311 21.56 -1.71 -12.70
C GLU A 311 21.15 -0.61 -11.71
N LYS A 312 20.17 0.22 -12.10
CA LYS A 312 19.60 1.28 -11.28
C LYS A 312 18.40 0.81 -10.45
N ILE A 313 18.00 -0.46 -10.59
CA ILE A 313 16.81 -1.03 -9.95
C ILE A 313 17.24 -1.93 -8.79
N LYS A 314 16.71 -1.63 -7.60
CA LYS A 314 16.96 -2.42 -6.38
C LYS A 314 15.99 -3.60 -6.25
N SER A 315 14.91 -3.61 -7.01
CA SER A 315 13.85 -4.63 -6.92
C SER A 315 14.23 -5.91 -7.68
N ASP A 316 14.62 -6.95 -6.94
CA ASP A 316 14.83 -8.29 -7.51
C ASP A 316 13.57 -8.84 -8.19
N HIS A 317 12.39 -8.48 -7.69
CA HIS A 317 11.11 -8.88 -8.27
C HIS A 317 10.96 -8.44 -9.73
N MET A 318 11.34 -7.20 -10.03
CA MET A 318 11.28 -6.65 -11.38
C MET A 318 12.27 -7.34 -12.31
N LYS A 319 13.49 -7.59 -11.82
CA LYS A 319 14.53 -8.30 -12.58
C LYS A 319 14.08 -9.70 -12.95
N ILE A 320 13.61 -10.47 -11.96
CA ILE A 320 13.14 -11.84 -12.18
C ILE A 320 12.05 -11.84 -13.26
N LYS A 321 11.00 -11.03 -13.12
CA LYS A 321 9.91 -10.95 -14.10
C LYS A 321 10.39 -10.60 -15.51
N ALA A 322 11.29 -9.62 -15.64
CA ALA A 322 11.80 -9.22 -16.94
C ALA A 322 12.61 -10.35 -17.62
N HIS A 323 13.47 -11.06 -16.87
CA HIS A 323 14.16 -12.25 -17.37
C HIS A 323 13.18 -13.39 -17.71
N THR A 324 12.16 -13.64 -16.88
CA THR A 324 11.13 -14.66 -17.13
C THR A 324 10.42 -14.42 -18.46
N TYR A 325 9.94 -13.20 -18.71
CA TYR A 325 9.21 -12.90 -19.94
C TYR A 325 10.10 -12.76 -21.16
N LEU A 326 11.37 -12.34 -21.00
CA LEU A 326 12.35 -12.41 -22.08
C LEU A 326 12.64 -13.87 -22.46
N GLY A 327 12.80 -14.76 -21.47
CA GLY A 327 12.94 -16.20 -21.70
C GLY A 327 11.73 -16.79 -22.45
N LEU A 328 10.51 -16.38 -22.09
CA LEU A 328 9.30 -16.75 -22.84
C LEU A 328 9.34 -16.23 -24.28
N ALA A 329 9.68 -14.96 -24.50
CA ALA A 329 9.83 -14.40 -25.84
C ALA A 329 10.87 -15.17 -26.69
N TYR A 330 11.94 -15.67 -26.09
CA TYR A 330 12.92 -16.50 -26.78
C TYR A 330 12.39 -17.91 -27.08
N LEU A 331 11.66 -18.55 -26.17
CA LEU A 331 11.05 -19.86 -26.41
C LEU A 331 10.04 -19.85 -27.57
N GLU A 332 9.25 -18.78 -27.68
CA GLU A 332 8.27 -18.59 -28.77
C GLU A 332 8.94 -18.27 -30.12
N GLN A 333 10.22 -17.87 -30.10
CA GLN A 333 11.05 -17.66 -31.29
C GLN A 333 11.96 -18.86 -31.60
N ASP A 334 11.80 -19.98 -30.89
CA ASP A 334 12.66 -21.17 -30.97
C ASP A 334 14.16 -20.88 -30.71
N LYS A 335 14.45 -19.81 -29.95
CA LYS A 335 15.79 -19.44 -29.47
C LYS A 335 16.07 -20.15 -28.13
N ASP A 336 16.05 -21.48 -28.13
CA ASP A 336 16.03 -22.30 -26.91
C ASP A 336 17.25 -22.10 -25.99
N GLU A 337 18.44 -21.89 -26.56
CA GLU A 337 19.67 -21.66 -25.79
C GLU A 337 19.62 -20.32 -25.04
N ALA A 338 19.25 -19.25 -25.74
CA ALA A 338 19.09 -17.92 -25.14
C ALA A 338 17.97 -17.90 -24.09
N ALA A 339 16.88 -18.66 -24.32
CA ALA A 339 15.82 -18.85 -23.33
C ALA A 339 16.36 -19.51 -22.05
N ALA A 340 17.11 -20.62 -22.18
CA ALA A 340 17.68 -21.33 -21.04
C ALA A 340 18.59 -20.42 -20.21
N GLU A 341 19.53 -19.71 -20.85
CA GLU A 341 20.45 -18.78 -20.19
C GLU A 341 19.69 -17.70 -19.42
N THR A 342 18.72 -17.05 -20.07
CA THR A 342 17.93 -15.97 -19.47
C THR A 342 17.07 -16.47 -18.30
N LEU A 343 16.47 -17.66 -18.43
CA LEU A 343 15.66 -18.25 -17.36
C LEU A 343 16.52 -18.70 -16.18
N LEU A 344 17.74 -19.20 -16.41
CA LEU A 344 18.69 -19.52 -15.35
C LEU A 344 19.07 -18.28 -14.52
N GLU A 345 19.22 -17.11 -15.15
CA GLU A 345 19.41 -15.84 -14.42
C GLU A 345 18.21 -15.52 -13.53
N ALA A 346 16.98 -15.66 -14.05
CA ALA A 346 15.75 -15.47 -13.27
C ALA A 346 15.70 -16.40 -12.06
N LEU A 347 16.07 -17.67 -12.22
CA LEU A 347 16.12 -18.66 -11.14
C LEU A 347 17.21 -18.35 -10.12
N ALA A 348 18.40 -17.94 -10.56
CA ALA A 348 19.51 -17.59 -9.68
C ALA A 348 19.19 -16.39 -8.79
N ILE A 349 18.48 -15.39 -9.32
CA ILE A 349 17.99 -14.26 -8.53
C ILE A 349 16.87 -14.74 -7.59
N SER A 350 15.88 -15.48 -8.11
CA SER A 350 14.75 -16.02 -7.33
C SER A 350 15.20 -16.82 -6.11
N ASP A 351 16.16 -17.75 -6.28
CA ASP A 351 16.67 -18.61 -5.20
C ASP A 351 17.38 -17.82 -4.07
N ARG A 352 17.80 -16.56 -4.31
CA ARG A 352 18.37 -15.67 -3.29
C ARG A 352 17.32 -14.84 -2.56
N THR A 353 16.07 -14.82 -3.04
CA THR A 353 14.99 -14.06 -2.40
C THR A 353 14.37 -14.81 -1.22
N PRO A 354 13.78 -14.11 -0.23
CA PRO A 354 13.10 -14.77 0.90
C PRO A 354 11.86 -15.59 0.52
N HIS A 355 11.25 -15.30 -0.64
CA HIS A 355 9.98 -15.89 -1.09
C HIS A 355 10.08 -16.35 -2.56
N PRO A 356 10.93 -17.35 -2.86
CA PRO A 356 11.17 -17.83 -4.21
C PRO A 356 9.90 -18.43 -4.84
N GLU A 357 8.94 -18.87 -4.02
CA GLU A 357 7.69 -19.45 -4.49
C GLU A 357 6.80 -18.48 -5.26
N ILE A 358 7.06 -17.17 -5.22
CA ILE A 358 6.33 -16.17 -6.02
C ILE A 358 6.70 -16.29 -7.51
N TYR A 359 7.89 -16.80 -7.82
CA TYR A 359 8.47 -16.83 -9.17
C TYR A 359 8.35 -18.19 -9.86
N ARG A 360 7.31 -18.95 -9.52
CA ARG A 360 7.05 -20.29 -10.07
C ARG A 360 7.05 -20.33 -11.59
N GLU A 361 6.51 -19.29 -12.24
CA GLU A 361 6.44 -19.21 -13.69
C GLU A 361 7.83 -19.37 -14.35
N SER A 362 8.88 -18.82 -13.75
CA SER A 362 10.26 -18.99 -14.21
C SER A 362 10.72 -20.45 -14.20
N TYR A 363 10.35 -21.21 -13.16
CA TYR A 363 10.66 -22.64 -13.09
C TYR A 363 9.86 -23.43 -14.13
N ILE A 364 8.58 -23.09 -14.34
CA ILE A 364 7.76 -23.73 -15.36
C ILE A 364 8.37 -23.54 -16.75
N LEU A 365 8.74 -22.31 -17.10
CA LEU A 365 9.35 -22.01 -18.40
C LEU A 365 10.72 -22.66 -18.57
N MET A 366 11.51 -22.77 -17.49
CA MET A 366 12.77 -23.51 -17.54
C MET A 366 12.55 -25.01 -17.78
N GLY A 367 11.51 -25.59 -17.17
CA GLY A 367 11.09 -26.95 -17.47
C GLY A 367 10.67 -27.14 -18.93
N ASP A 368 9.93 -26.17 -19.49
CA ASP A 368 9.53 -26.19 -20.91
C ASP A 368 10.75 -26.14 -21.84
N CYS A 369 11.73 -25.31 -21.49
CA CYS A 369 13.01 -25.23 -22.20
C CYS A 369 13.75 -26.58 -22.19
N TYR A 370 13.85 -27.25 -21.03
CA TYR A 370 14.46 -28.57 -20.95
C TYR A 370 13.71 -29.64 -21.75
N VAL A 371 12.38 -29.59 -21.81
CA VAL A 371 11.60 -30.51 -22.66
C VAL A 371 11.91 -30.28 -24.14
N LYS A 372 11.94 -29.03 -24.61
CA LYS A 372 12.30 -28.70 -26.01
C LYS A 372 13.71 -29.20 -26.38
N GLN A 373 14.66 -29.09 -25.44
CA GLN A 373 16.03 -29.59 -25.62
C GLN A 373 16.17 -31.13 -25.50
N GLY A 374 15.08 -31.86 -25.22
CA GLY A 374 15.12 -33.32 -25.02
C GLY A 374 15.64 -33.77 -23.64
N ASN A 375 15.91 -32.82 -22.73
CA ASN A 375 16.41 -33.06 -21.37
C ASN A 375 15.25 -33.33 -20.38
N THR A 376 14.39 -34.32 -20.69
CA THR A 376 13.17 -34.63 -19.92
C THR A 376 13.44 -34.89 -18.44
N ALA A 377 14.58 -35.51 -18.09
CA ALA A 377 14.93 -35.79 -16.70
C ALA A 377 15.15 -34.51 -15.87
N GLU A 378 15.79 -33.49 -16.44
CA GLU A 378 15.97 -32.20 -15.78
C GLU A 378 14.67 -31.39 -15.74
N ALA A 379 13.86 -31.46 -16.81
CA ALA A 379 12.53 -30.87 -16.83
C ALA A 379 11.65 -31.37 -15.67
N ILE A 380 11.63 -32.69 -15.44
CA ILE A 380 10.88 -33.31 -14.32
C ILE A 380 11.33 -32.74 -12.98
N LYS A 381 12.64 -32.66 -12.70
CA LYS A 381 13.16 -32.12 -11.43
C LYS A 381 12.71 -30.67 -11.20
N ILE A 382 12.78 -29.84 -12.24
CA ILE A 382 12.37 -28.44 -12.17
C ILE A 382 10.85 -28.31 -11.98
N TYR A 383 10.05 -29.09 -12.70
CA TYR A 383 8.60 -29.11 -12.53
C TYR A 383 8.18 -29.60 -11.14
N GLU A 384 8.84 -30.60 -10.57
CA GLU A 384 8.58 -31.04 -9.19
C GLU A 384 8.91 -29.95 -8.17
N LYS A 385 9.98 -29.16 -8.39
CA LYS A 385 10.29 -27.98 -7.57
C LYS A 385 9.17 -26.93 -7.68
N ALA A 386 8.70 -26.63 -8.89
CA ALA A 386 7.58 -25.72 -9.12
C ALA A 386 6.26 -26.23 -8.49
N LEU A 387 6.00 -27.54 -8.55
CA LEU A 387 4.80 -28.16 -7.98
C LEU A 387 4.75 -28.00 -6.46
N LYS A 388 5.86 -28.27 -5.77
CA LYS A 388 5.98 -28.07 -4.31
C LYS A 388 5.71 -26.61 -3.92
N MET A 389 6.19 -25.67 -4.72
CA MET A 389 5.92 -24.24 -4.50
C MET A 389 4.42 -23.92 -4.65
N ALA A 390 3.76 -24.45 -5.68
CA ALA A 390 2.33 -24.20 -5.94
C ALA A 390 1.45 -24.77 -4.81
N GLN A 391 1.75 -25.99 -4.36
CA GLN A 391 1.05 -26.65 -3.26
C GLN A 391 1.18 -25.87 -1.94
N LYS A 392 2.35 -25.32 -1.63
CA LYS A 392 2.57 -24.50 -0.42
C LYS A 392 1.69 -23.24 -0.41
N LYS A 393 1.35 -22.68 -1.57
CA LYS A 393 0.46 -21.51 -1.71
C LYS A 393 -1.01 -21.88 -1.93
N LYS A 394 -1.35 -23.17 -2.03
CA LYS A 394 -2.70 -23.66 -2.37
C LYS A 394 -3.21 -23.07 -3.69
N ASP A 395 -2.30 -22.94 -4.65
CA ASP A 395 -2.54 -22.39 -5.99
C ASP A 395 -2.91 -23.53 -6.95
N TYR A 396 -4.20 -23.89 -6.94
CA TYR A 396 -4.69 -25.09 -7.64
C TYR A 396 -4.60 -24.99 -9.16
N GLU A 397 -4.77 -23.78 -9.72
CA GLU A 397 -4.68 -23.55 -11.17
C GLU A 397 -3.23 -23.80 -11.66
N GLN A 398 -2.24 -23.26 -10.93
CA GLN A 398 -0.84 -23.52 -11.26
C GLN A 398 -0.47 -24.98 -10.98
N GLU A 399 -0.98 -25.58 -9.89
CA GLU A 399 -0.77 -27.00 -9.60
C GLU A 399 -1.23 -27.84 -10.80
N ARG A 400 -2.44 -27.58 -11.32
CA ARG A 400 -3.01 -28.26 -12.48
C ARG A 400 -2.12 -28.11 -13.72
N LYS A 401 -1.65 -26.89 -14.02
CA LYS A 401 -0.75 -26.62 -15.17
C LYS A 401 0.55 -27.42 -15.06
N ILE A 402 1.15 -27.48 -13.87
CA ILE A 402 2.43 -28.17 -13.64
C ILE A 402 2.23 -29.69 -13.69
N VAL A 403 1.16 -30.21 -13.08
CA VAL A 403 0.82 -31.64 -13.10
C VAL A 403 0.61 -32.13 -14.54
N LEU A 404 -0.05 -31.33 -15.38
CA LEU A 404 -0.21 -31.66 -16.81
C LEU A 404 1.15 -31.76 -17.53
N LYS A 405 2.08 -30.83 -17.24
CA LYS A 405 3.44 -30.86 -17.81
C LYS A 405 4.22 -32.09 -17.34
N LEU A 406 4.14 -32.43 -16.05
CA LEU A 406 4.73 -33.65 -15.49
C LEU A 406 4.15 -34.92 -16.11
N ALA A 407 2.83 -35.00 -16.26
CA ALA A 407 2.18 -36.13 -16.92
C ALA A 407 2.73 -36.32 -18.34
N ARG A 408 2.80 -35.26 -19.14
CA ARG A 408 3.38 -35.32 -20.50
C ARG A 408 4.83 -35.83 -20.51
N CYS A 409 5.66 -35.44 -19.54
CA CYS A 409 7.03 -35.95 -19.43
C CYS A 409 7.08 -37.47 -19.15
N PHE A 410 6.08 -38.04 -18.48
CA PHE A 410 6.03 -39.46 -18.12
C PHE A 410 5.24 -40.33 -19.11
N GLU A 411 4.45 -39.75 -20.02
CA GLU A 411 3.55 -40.45 -20.94
C GLU A 411 4.22 -41.63 -21.66
N ASN A 412 5.42 -41.42 -22.18
CA ASN A 412 6.20 -42.44 -22.89
C ASN A 412 7.35 -43.03 -22.08
N ALA A 413 7.61 -42.52 -20.87
CA ALA A 413 8.76 -42.90 -20.04
C ALA A 413 8.40 -43.82 -18.87
N ASP A 414 7.29 -43.56 -18.19
CA ASP A 414 6.83 -44.31 -17.01
C ASP A 414 5.30 -44.25 -16.90
N LYS A 415 4.64 -45.31 -17.36
CA LYS A 415 3.17 -45.42 -17.35
C LYS A 415 2.57 -45.32 -15.95
N GLN A 416 3.27 -45.80 -14.93
CA GLN A 416 2.77 -45.77 -13.55
C GLN A 416 2.78 -44.33 -13.03
N LYS A 417 3.87 -43.60 -13.24
CA LYS A 417 3.93 -42.16 -12.87
C LYS A 417 2.97 -41.32 -13.69
N PHE A 418 2.82 -41.61 -14.98
CA PHE A 418 1.83 -40.94 -15.81
C PHE A 418 0.41 -41.08 -15.23
N GLN A 419 0.02 -42.30 -14.84
CA GLN A 419 -1.27 -42.55 -14.20
C GLN A 419 -1.43 -41.80 -12.87
N ILE A 420 -0.39 -41.76 -12.03
CA ILE A 420 -0.41 -41.01 -10.77
C ILE A 420 -0.69 -39.52 -11.02
N TYR A 421 -0.02 -38.90 -11.99
CA TYR A 421 -0.24 -37.48 -12.31
C TYR A 421 -1.60 -37.22 -12.96
N LEU A 422 -2.13 -38.15 -13.77
CA LEU A 422 -3.51 -38.06 -14.27
C LEU A 422 -4.55 -38.14 -13.15
N GLU A 423 -4.37 -39.04 -12.19
CA GLU A 423 -5.25 -39.11 -11.01
C GLU A 423 -5.18 -37.84 -10.16
N GLN A 424 -3.98 -37.24 -10.03
CA GLN A 424 -3.82 -35.96 -9.36
C GLN A 424 -4.53 -34.83 -10.11
N LEU A 425 -4.43 -34.80 -11.44
CA LEU A 425 -5.13 -33.83 -12.28
C LEU A 425 -6.65 -33.91 -12.09
N TYR A 426 -7.21 -35.13 -12.13
CA TYR A 426 -8.64 -35.37 -11.89
C TYR A 426 -9.09 -34.89 -10.50
N LYS A 427 -8.29 -35.16 -9.45
CA LYS A 427 -8.58 -34.68 -8.09
C LYS A 427 -8.55 -33.16 -7.97
N LEU A 428 -7.69 -32.48 -8.72
CA LEU A 428 -7.63 -31.02 -8.77
C LEU A 428 -8.87 -30.45 -9.45
N ASP A 429 -9.26 -31.01 -10.60
CA ASP A 429 -10.46 -30.59 -11.32
C ASP A 429 -11.73 -30.74 -10.45
N ILE A 430 -11.91 -31.86 -9.73
CA ILE A 430 -13.06 -32.02 -8.81
C ILE A 430 -13.10 -30.93 -7.73
N ARG A 431 -11.94 -30.61 -7.15
CA ARG A 431 -11.84 -29.61 -6.07
C ARG A 431 -12.11 -28.19 -6.54
N GLU A 432 -11.80 -27.89 -7.79
CA GLU A 432 -12.11 -26.60 -8.41
C GLU A 432 -13.63 -26.46 -8.65
N HIS A 433 -14.28 -27.51 -9.15
CA HIS A 433 -15.73 -27.53 -9.37
C HIS A 433 -16.53 -27.47 -8.06
N ALA A 434 -16.03 -28.08 -6.98
CA ALA A 434 -16.66 -28.00 -5.65
C ALA A 434 -16.64 -26.59 -5.02
N LYS A 435 -15.86 -25.65 -5.59
CA LYS A 435 -15.81 -24.23 -5.17
C LYS A 435 -16.67 -23.30 -6.02
N MET A 436 -17.18 -23.75 -7.17
CA MET A 436 -18.18 -22.98 -7.90
C MET A 436 -19.51 -23.06 -7.12
N PRO A 437 -20.07 -21.95 -6.61
CA PRO A 437 -21.43 -21.99 -6.10
C PRO A 437 -22.32 -22.45 -7.25
N ILE A 438 -23.09 -23.51 -7.01
CA ILE A 438 -24.10 -23.97 -7.96
C ILE A 438 -25.10 -22.81 -8.07
N ALA A 439 -25.00 -22.04 -9.14
CA ALA A 439 -26.01 -21.09 -9.51
C ALA A 439 -27.24 -21.90 -9.94
N PHE A 440 -28.25 -21.95 -9.07
CA PHE A 440 -29.60 -22.35 -9.41
C PHE A 440 -30.45 -21.11 -9.69
#